data_AF-A0A2Z6CRY8-F1
#
_entry.id   AF-A0A2Z6CRY8-F1
#
_cell.length_a   1.000
_cell.length_b   1.000
_cell.length_c   1.000
_cell.angle_alpha   90.00
_cell.angle_beta   90.00
_cell.angle_gamma   90.00
#
_symmetry.space_group_name_H-M   'P 1'
#
loop_
_entity.id
_entity.type
_entity.pdbx_description
1 polymer ?
#
loop_
_entity_poly.entity_id
_entity_poly.type
_entity_poly.pdbx_seq_one_letter_code
_entity_poly.pdbx_strand_id
1 'polypeptide(L)'
;MTVERNIEGLRDNAQRKREETREKAERGIQQLIREKRTINFNTVAEVSGVSKAWLYKEHDTRSQIEHLRQNQAQSQKVPPKQKTSDASKDAIIKTLKERIKKIEAENRGLRDQHEAIYGRILQASEIEHKLERLEAENAKLRKELEECRSHSHKSSVSKISNLQSVSSKKTGKISDVIKSELNALGIELNSTLVSKIKNAEEDVVLNAIEALKEQLQYKVIPSPGGWLVKAIDGEWKPNKPLGETRSADVFAEWYGLAREQGIVTGSRKAEDDSVWVQENTGQWVPFEEFSSRWTIEYLRLKSK
;
A
#
# COMPACT_ATOMS: atom_id res chain seq x y z
N MET A 1 16.56 -53.42 -77.66
CA MET A 1 17.01 -52.56 -76.54
C MET A 1 16.24 -51.25 -76.64
N THR A 2 15.04 -51.19 -76.08
CA THR A 2 14.23 -49.96 -76.05
C THR A 2 14.77 -49.06 -74.94
N VAL A 3 15.34 -47.92 -75.31
CA VAL A 3 15.82 -46.91 -74.37
C VAL A 3 14.61 -46.26 -73.71
N GLU A 4 14.29 -46.68 -72.49
CA GLU A 4 13.31 -45.97 -71.66
C GLU A 4 13.85 -44.55 -71.40
N ARG A 5 13.19 -43.57 -72.01
CA ARG A 5 13.52 -42.16 -71.80
C ARG A 5 13.15 -41.82 -70.35
N ASN A 6 14.15 -41.44 -69.56
CA ASN A 6 14.02 -40.96 -68.19
C ASN A 6 13.26 -39.61 -68.14
N ILE A 7 11.95 -39.65 -68.42
CA ILE A 7 11.07 -38.47 -68.52
C ILE A 7 10.57 -38.06 -67.12
N GLU A 8 10.40 -39.03 -66.22
CA GLU A 8 9.96 -38.80 -64.84
C GLU A 8 11.04 -38.07 -64.03
N GLY A 9 12.29 -38.51 -64.06
CA GLY A 9 13.37 -37.82 -63.34
C GLY A 9 13.65 -36.39 -63.84
N LEU A 10 13.40 -36.11 -65.12
CA LEU A 10 13.47 -34.74 -65.65
C LEU A 10 12.31 -33.87 -65.14
N ARG A 11 11.09 -34.42 -65.04
CA ARG A 11 9.93 -33.71 -64.50
C ARG A 11 10.10 -33.43 -63.00
N ASP A 12 10.57 -34.41 -62.23
CA ASP A 12 10.77 -34.29 -60.80
C ASP A 12 11.86 -33.25 -60.46
N ASN A 13 12.97 -33.25 -61.21
CA ASN A 13 14.02 -32.25 -61.02
C ASN A 13 13.55 -30.84 -61.42
N ALA A 14 12.74 -30.72 -62.48
CA ALA A 14 12.15 -29.45 -62.87
C ALA A 14 11.16 -28.93 -61.80
N GLN A 15 10.35 -29.82 -61.21
CA GLN A 15 9.42 -29.48 -60.15
C GLN A 15 10.14 -29.08 -58.87
N ARG A 16 11.18 -29.82 -58.46
CA ARG A 16 12.01 -29.47 -57.29
C ARG A 16 12.66 -28.10 -57.44
N LYS A 17 13.24 -27.79 -58.61
CA LYS A 17 13.84 -26.47 -58.87
C LYS A 17 12.79 -25.34 -58.82
N ARG A 18 11.58 -25.61 -59.30
CA ARG A 18 10.47 -24.65 -59.23
C ARG A 18 10.07 -24.37 -57.78
N GLU A 19 9.95 -25.43 -56.98
CA GLU A 19 9.62 -25.34 -55.56
C GLU A 19 10.68 -24.56 -54.77
N GLU A 20 11.96 -24.88 -54.96
CA GLU A 20 13.06 -24.15 -54.31
C GLU A 20 13.08 -22.66 -54.68
N THR A 21 12.68 -22.32 -55.91
CA THR A 21 12.58 -20.93 -56.36
C THR A 21 11.37 -20.23 -55.72
N ARG A 22 10.27 -20.95 -55.51
CA ARG A 22 9.08 -20.46 -54.80
C ARG A 22 9.39 -20.15 -53.35
N GLU A 23 10.04 -21.06 -52.64
CA GLU A 23 10.44 -20.83 -51.24
C GLU A 23 11.39 -19.62 -51.08
N LYS A 24 12.28 -19.39 -52.06
CA LYS A 24 13.13 -18.18 -52.07
C LYS A 24 12.30 -16.91 -52.24
N ALA A 25 11.35 -16.91 -53.17
CA ALA A 25 10.44 -15.77 -53.37
C ALA A 25 9.61 -15.48 -52.12
N GLU A 26 9.04 -16.50 -51.48
CA GLU A 26 8.26 -16.37 -50.25
C GLU A 26 9.09 -15.81 -49.09
N ARG A 27 10.32 -16.32 -48.90
CA ARG A 27 11.23 -15.77 -47.88
C ARG A 27 11.55 -14.30 -48.12
N GLY A 28 11.77 -13.90 -49.39
CA GLY A 28 11.98 -12.51 -49.74
C GLY A 28 10.77 -11.62 -49.44
N ILE A 29 9.56 -12.10 -49.72
CA ILE A 29 8.32 -11.41 -49.36
C ILE A 29 8.18 -11.26 -47.83
N GLN A 30 8.42 -12.33 -47.06
CA GLN A 30 8.37 -12.29 -45.60
C GLN A 30 9.40 -11.32 -45.00
N GLN A 31 10.60 -11.24 -45.57
CA GLN A 31 11.61 -10.30 -45.14
C GLN A 31 11.17 -8.85 -45.39
N LEU A 32 10.61 -8.54 -46.57
CA LEU A 32 10.09 -7.21 -46.87
C LEU A 32 8.94 -6.79 -45.95
N ILE A 33 8.08 -7.74 -45.55
CA ILE A 33 7.03 -7.51 -44.56
C ILE A 33 7.64 -7.18 -43.19
N ARG A 34 8.64 -7.94 -42.74
CA ARG A 34 9.31 -7.74 -41.44
C ARG A 34 10.02 -6.39 -41.38
N GLU A 35 10.67 -5.99 -42.46
CA GLU A 35 11.40 -4.72 -42.58
C GLU A 35 10.48 -3.53 -42.89
N LYS A 36 9.16 -3.75 -43.07
CA LYS A 36 8.17 -2.74 -43.46
C LYS A 36 8.56 -1.96 -44.73
N ARG A 37 9.27 -2.61 -45.65
CA ARG A 37 9.70 -2.04 -46.93
C ARG A 37 8.60 -2.12 -47.97
N THR A 38 8.78 -1.43 -49.10
CA THR A 38 7.82 -1.45 -50.20
C THR A 38 7.80 -2.81 -50.89
N ILE A 39 6.62 -3.39 -51.04
CA ILE A 39 6.44 -4.72 -51.67
C ILE A 39 6.02 -4.50 -53.13
N ASN A 40 6.94 -4.78 -54.05
CA ASN A 40 6.70 -4.77 -55.48
C ASN A 40 7.57 -5.84 -56.17
N PHE A 41 7.31 -6.13 -57.45
CA PHE A 41 8.06 -7.15 -58.20
C PHE A 41 9.58 -6.88 -58.28
N ASN A 42 9.99 -5.62 -58.24
CA ASN A 42 11.42 -5.26 -58.26
C ASN A 42 12.08 -5.55 -56.92
N THR A 43 11.48 -5.09 -55.82
CA THR A 43 12.02 -5.27 -54.47
C THR A 43 12.00 -6.74 -54.06
N VAL A 44 10.97 -7.49 -54.44
CA VAL A 44 10.92 -8.93 -54.19
C VAL A 44 12.00 -9.66 -54.98
N ALA A 45 12.21 -9.34 -56.27
CA ALA A 45 13.28 -9.95 -57.07
C ALA A 45 14.68 -9.68 -56.50
N GLU A 46 14.92 -8.46 -56.03
CA GLU A 46 16.19 -8.05 -55.43
C GLU A 46 16.49 -8.78 -54.12
N VAL A 47 15.50 -8.88 -53.22
CA VAL A 47 15.68 -9.53 -51.90
C VAL A 47 15.68 -11.05 -51.99
N SER A 48 14.86 -11.65 -52.87
CA SER A 48 14.77 -13.11 -53.01
C SER A 48 15.83 -13.71 -53.94
N GLY A 49 16.51 -12.89 -54.76
CA GLY A 49 17.43 -13.35 -55.80
C GLY A 49 16.75 -14.12 -56.94
N VAL A 50 15.42 -13.99 -57.08
CA VAL A 50 14.63 -14.65 -58.13
C VAL A 50 14.42 -13.70 -59.31
N SER A 51 14.43 -14.23 -60.54
CA SER A 51 14.24 -13.41 -61.72
C SER A 51 12.81 -12.87 -61.82
N LYS A 52 12.65 -11.62 -62.28
CA LYS A 52 11.34 -11.00 -62.50
C LYS A 52 10.47 -11.82 -63.45
N ALA A 53 11.07 -12.39 -64.50
CA ALA A 53 10.37 -13.23 -65.46
C ALA A 53 9.75 -14.47 -64.80
N TRP A 54 10.42 -15.07 -63.81
CA TRP A 54 9.87 -16.18 -63.05
C TRP A 54 8.72 -15.72 -62.14
N LEU A 55 8.87 -14.58 -61.45
CA LEU A 55 7.81 -14.01 -60.60
C LEU A 55 6.53 -13.68 -61.38
N TYR A 56 6.64 -13.29 -62.66
CA TYR A 56 5.48 -13.09 -63.53
C TYR A 56 4.88 -14.39 -64.07
N LYS A 57 5.70 -15.44 -64.20
CA LYS A 57 5.31 -16.75 -64.73
C LYS A 57 4.58 -17.59 -63.69
N GLU A 58 4.96 -17.46 -62.41
CA GLU A 58 4.33 -18.17 -61.30
C GLU A 58 3.10 -17.39 -60.80
N HIS A 59 1.90 -17.90 -61.10
CA HIS A 59 0.65 -17.19 -60.80
C HIS A 59 0.43 -16.95 -59.30
N ASP A 60 0.70 -17.94 -58.46
CA ASP A 60 0.46 -17.86 -57.02
C ASP A 60 1.31 -16.79 -56.35
N THR A 61 2.61 -16.76 -56.66
CA THR A 61 3.54 -15.75 -56.16
C THR A 61 3.19 -14.36 -56.71
N ARG A 62 2.77 -14.26 -57.97
CA ARG A 62 2.33 -13.00 -58.57
C ARG A 62 1.12 -12.41 -57.84
N SER A 63 0.06 -13.20 -57.64
CA SER A 63 -1.15 -12.77 -56.95
C SER A 63 -0.85 -12.32 -55.52
N GLN A 64 0.05 -13.01 -54.83
CA GLN A 64 0.49 -12.64 -53.48
C GLN A 64 1.16 -11.26 -53.45
N ILE A 65 2.09 -10.99 -54.37
CA ILE A 65 2.77 -9.68 -54.47
C ILE A 65 1.77 -8.58 -54.81
N GLU A 66 0.85 -8.81 -55.74
CA GLU A 66 -0.18 -7.83 -56.12
C GLU A 66 -1.12 -7.49 -54.96
N HIS A 67 -1.58 -8.50 -54.20
CA HIS A 67 -2.43 -8.30 -53.03
C HIS A 67 -1.70 -7.51 -51.92
N LEU A 68 -0.45 -7.88 -51.61
CA LEU A 68 0.36 -7.16 -50.62
C LEU A 68 0.62 -5.71 -51.02
N ARG A 69 0.86 -5.46 -52.31
CA ARG A 69 1.03 -4.11 -52.86
C ARG A 69 -0.25 -3.28 -52.72
N GLN A 70 -1.42 -3.85 -53.02
CA GLN A 70 -2.71 -3.16 -52.88
C GLN A 70 -3.00 -2.80 -51.41
N ASN A 71 -2.76 -3.73 -50.49
CA ASN A 71 -2.92 -3.49 -49.06
C ASN A 71 -1.99 -2.38 -48.56
N GLN A 72 -0.72 -2.38 -49.00
CA GLN A 72 0.22 -1.32 -48.64
C GLN A 72 -0.19 0.05 -49.22
N ALA A 73 -0.75 0.09 -50.43
CA ALA A 73 -1.26 1.31 -51.04
C ALA A 73 -2.52 1.85 -50.34
N GLN A 74 -3.39 0.97 -49.84
CA GLN A 74 -4.57 1.35 -49.07
C GLN A 74 -4.19 1.90 -47.69
N SER A 75 -3.22 1.29 -46.99
CA SER A 75 -2.71 1.82 -45.72
C SER A 75 -1.96 3.15 -45.86
N GLN A 76 -1.38 3.44 -47.04
CA GLN A 76 -0.70 4.71 -47.33
C GLN A 76 -1.62 5.82 -47.86
N LYS A 77 -2.88 5.51 -48.20
CA LYS A 77 -3.91 6.54 -48.47
C LYS A 77 -4.37 7.16 -47.15
N VAL A 78 -3.45 7.89 -46.52
CA VAL A 78 -3.80 8.93 -45.56
C VAL A 78 -4.66 9.95 -46.32
N PRO A 79 -5.81 10.40 -45.79
CA PRO A 79 -6.55 11.52 -46.37
C PRO A 79 -5.59 12.69 -46.61
N PRO A 80 -5.79 13.55 -47.63
CA PRO A 80 -4.93 14.72 -47.80
C PRO A 80 -4.91 15.46 -46.46
N LYS A 81 -3.71 15.66 -45.90
CA LYS A 81 -3.53 16.40 -44.63
C LYS A 81 -4.33 17.69 -44.73
N GLN A 82 -5.52 17.72 -44.10
CA GLN A 82 -6.15 18.99 -43.76
C GLN A 82 -5.10 19.70 -42.91
N LYS A 83 -4.50 20.76 -43.45
CA LYS A 83 -3.67 21.65 -42.66
C LYS A 83 -4.57 22.08 -41.51
N THR A 84 -4.31 21.57 -40.31
CA THR A 84 -4.99 22.03 -39.11
C THR A 84 -4.89 23.54 -39.11
N SER A 85 -6.04 24.23 -39.08
CA SER A 85 -6.10 25.69 -39.10
C SER A 85 -5.15 26.24 -38.04
N ASP A 86 -4.49 27.37 -38.28
CA ASP A 86 -3.57 27.96 -37.28
C ASP A 86 -4.28 28.18 -35.93
N ALA A 87 -5.60 28.46 -35.96
CA ALA A 87 -6.45 28.50 -34.76
C ALA A 87 -6.48 27.16 -33.98
N SER A 88 -6.47 26.01 -34.66
CA SER A 88 -6.41 24.69 -34.02
C SER A 88 -5.05 24.43 -33.39
N LYS A 89 -3.95 24.91 -34.02
CA LYS A 89 -2.61 24.80 -33.43
C LYS A 89 -2.47 25.69 -32.21
N ASP A 90 -2.99 26.91 -32.25
CA ASP A 90 -2.99 27.83 -31.11
C ASP A 90 -3.78 27.28 -29.92
N ALA A 91 -4.94 26.66 -30.19
CA ALA A 91 -5.71 25.96 -29.17
C ALA A 91 -4.91 24.81 -28.53
N ILE A 92 -4.20 24.01 -29.32
CA ILE A 92 -3.33 22.92 -28.82
C ILE A 92 -2.15 23.49 -28.03
N ILE A 93 -1.51 24.55 -28.49
CA ILE A 93 -0.40 25.20 -27.78
C ILE A 93 -0.88 25.74 -26.43
N LYS A 94 -2.07 26.35 -26.39
CA LYS A 94 -2.66 26.85 -25.15
C LYS A 94 -2.91 25.72 -24.15
N THR A 95 -3.55 24.63 -24.57
CA THR A 95 -3.82 23.49 -23.68
C THR A 95 -2.54 22.81 -23.20
N LEU A 96 -1.52 22.69 -24.07
CA LEU A 96 -0.22 22.16 -23.68
C LEU A 96 0.49 23.06 -22.67
N LYS A 97 0.47 24.39 -22.86
CA LYS A 97 1.03 25.36 -21.89
C LYS A 97 0.31 25.28 -20.54
N GLU A 98 -1.01 25.17 -20.53
CA GLU A 98 -1.79 24.99 -19.31
C GLU A 98 -1.43 23.68 -18.61
N ARG A 99 -1.25 22.59 -19.38
CA ARG A 99 -0.82 21.30 -18.84
C ARG A 99 0.59 21.36 -18.24
N ILE A 100 1.54 22.00 -18.92
CA ILE A 100 2.90 22.22 -18.41
C ILE A 100 2.85 23.00 -17.10
N LYS A 101 2.11 24.11 -17.05
CA LYS A 101 1.96 24.92 -15.84
C LYS A 101 1.39 24.12 -14.67
N LYS A 102 0.41 23.25 -14.93
CA LYS A 102 -0.17 22.35 -13.92
C LYS A 102 0.86 21.33 -13.42
N ILE A 103 1.57 20.66 -14.32
CA ILE A 103 2.61 19.68 -13.98
C ILE A 103 3.76 20.33 -13.19
N GLU A 104 4.16 21.54 -13.55
CA GLU A 104 5.19 22.29 -12.81
C GLU A 104 4.73 22.67 -11.41
N ALA A 105 3.45 23.04 -11.24
CA ALA A 105 2.89 23.32 -9.93
C ALA A 105 2.81 22.07 -9.05
N GLU A 106 2.39 20.94 -9.63
CA GLU A 106 2.40 19.63 -8.96
C GLU A 106 3.82 19.23 -8.56
N ASN A 107 4.80 19.37 -9.47
CA ASN A 107 6.21 19.08 -9.16
C ASN A 107 6.77 19.97 -8.04
N ARG A 108 6.41 21.25 -8.01
CA ARG A 108 6.81 22.15 -6.91
C ARG A 108 6.20 21.67 -5.58
N GLY A 109 4.90 21.41 -5.55
CA GLY A 109 4.22 20.92 -4.35
C GLY A 109 4.79 19.60 -3.83
N LEU A 110 5.11 18.66 -4.73
CA LEU A 110 5.75 17.40 -4.35
C LEU A 110 7.16 17.60 -3.77
N ARG A 111 7.94 18.54 -4.30
CA ARG A 111 9.26 18.87 -3.73
C ARG A 111 9.15 19.49 -2.35
N ASP A 112 8.19 20.40 -2.14
CA ASP A 112 7.95 21.02 -0.84
C ASP A 112 7.51 19.97 0.20
N GLN A 113 6.64 19.05 -0.18
CA GLN A 113 6.24 17.91 0.67
C GLN A 113 7.44 17.02 1.01
N HIS A 114 8.29 16.73 0.02
CA HIS A 114 9.49 15.93 0.22
C HIS A 114 10.43 16.61 1.22
N GLU A 115 10.72 17.91 1.05
CA GLU A 115 11.55 18.66 2.00
C GLU A 115 10.99 18.63 3.42
N ALA A 116 9.67 18.83 3.58
CA ALA A 116 9.00 18.76 4.87
C ALA A 116 9.10 17.36 5.52
N ILE A 117 8.95 16.29 4.73
CA ILE A 117 9.08 14.92 5.21
C ILE A 117 10.52 14.64 5.66
N TYR A 118 11.52 15.04 4.87
CA TYR A 118 12.93 14.87 5.26
C TYR A 118 13.26 15.63 6.54
N GLY A 119 12.75 16.86 6.69
CA GLY A 119 12.88 17.62 7.94
C GLY A 119 12.30 16.88 9.14
N ARG A 120 11.11 16.26 9.00
CA ARG A 120 10.49 15.45 10.06
C ARG A 120 11.27 14.18 10.38
N ILE A 121 11.81 13.49 9.37
CA ILE A 121 12.62 12.29 9.56
C ILE A 121 13.89 12.61 10.35
N LEU A 122 14.56 13.72 10.05
CA LEU A 122 15.73 14.17 10.80
C LEU A 122 15.39 14.49 12.26
N GLN A 123 14.26 15.17 12.51
CA GLN A 123 13.80 15.42 13.88
C GLN A 123 13.46 14.12 14.62
N ALA A 124 12.82 13.16 13.94
CA ALA A 124 12.50 11.87 14.53
C ALA A 124 13.77 11.10 14.92
N SER A 125 14.79 11.06 14.06
CA SER A 125 16.06 10.38 14.39
C SER A 125 16.79 11.06 15.56
N GLU A 126 16.76 12.40 15.64
CA GLU A 126 17.31 13.12 16.79
C GLU A 126 16.58 12.76 18.10
N ILE A 127 15.26 12.59 18.06
CA ILE A 127 14.46 12.17 19.21
C ILE A 127 14.78 10.72 19.58
N GLU A 128 14.88 9.82 18.60
CA GLU A 128 15.25 8.42 18.81
C GLU A 128 16.61 8.30 19.52
N HIS A 129 17.63 9.04 19.08
CA HIS A 129 18.94 9.06 19.74
C HIS A 129 18.89 9.60 21.18
N LYS A 130 18.02 10.58 21.46
CA LYS A 130 17.82 11.08 22.82
C LYS A 130 17.14 10.03 23.70
N LEU A 131 16.14 9.35 23.15
CA LEU A 131 15.41 8.28 23.83
C LEU A 131 16.35 7.12 24.17
N GLU A 132 17.19 6.68 23.22
CA GLU A 132 18.20 5.65 23.45
C GLU A 132 19.19 6.04 24.57
N ARG A 133 19.64 7.30 24.60
CA ARG A 133 20.49 7.80 25.71
C ARG A 133 19.79 7.74 27.06
N LEU A 134 18.54 8.19 27.13
CA LEU A 134 17.75 8.18 28.36
C LEU A 134 17.44 6.76 28.82
N GLU A 135 17.17 5.84 27.90
CA GLU A 135 16.98 4.42 28.22
C GLU A 135 18.26 3.81 28.78
N ALA A 136 19.41 4.11 28.20
CA ALA A 136 20.71 3.67 28.73
C ALA A 136 21.00 4.23 30.13
N GLU A 137 20.65 5.49 30.39
CA GLU A 137 20.78 6.11 31.71
C GLU A 137 19.83 5.46 32.72
N ASN A 138 18.57 5.25 32.36
CA ASN A 138 17.60 4.55 33.19
C ASN A 138 18.05 3.11 33.51
N ALA A 139 18.64 2.40 32.55
CA ALA A 139 19.19 1.07 32.77
C ALA A 139 20.35 1.09 33.78
N LYS A 140 21.24 2.10 33.70
CA LYS A 140 22.32 2.30 34.68
C LYS A 140 21.77 2.58 36.07
N LEU A 141 20.84 3.53 36.20
CA LEU A 141 20.21 3.88 37.48
C LEU A 141 19.48 2.68 38.09
N ARG A 142 18.78 1.89 37.29
CA ARG A 142 18.15 0.63 37.75
C ARG A 142 19.18 -0.36 38.28
N LYS A 143 20.33 -0.50 37.60
CA LYS A 143 21.42 -1.36 38.06
C LYS A 143 22.03 -0.86 39.37
N GLU A 144 22.30 0.44 39.49
CA GLU A 144 22.80 1.07 40.73
C GLU A 144 21.81 0.91 41.89
N LEU A 145 20.51 1.05 41.64
CA LEU A 145 19.47 0.80 42.64
C LEU A 145 19.45 -0.67 43.07
N GLU A 146 19.56 -1.61 42.14
CA GLU A 146 19.62 -3.04 42.45
C GLU A 146 20.88 -3.41 43.23
N GLU A 147 22.02 -2.80 42.89
CA GLU A 147 23.26 -2.93 43.65
C GLU A 147 23.07 -2.37 45.07
N CYS A 148 22.55 -1.14 45.23
CA CYS A 148 22.26 -0.56 46.54
C CYS A 148 21.28 -1.42 47.36
N ARG A 149 20.23 -1.94 46.72
CA ARG A 149 19.24 -2.83 47.34
C ARG A 149 19.86 -4.14 47.81
N SER A 150 20.75 -4.72 47.01
CA SER A 150 21.52 -5.93 47.35
C SER A 150 22.48 -5.69 48.51
N HIS A 151 23.10 -4.51 48.60
CA HIS A 151 23.95 -4.11 49.73
C HIS A 151 23.13 -3.85 51.01
N SER A 152 21.92 -3.28 50.90
CA SER A 152 21.00 -3.09 52.03
C SER A 152 20.40 -4.41 52.55
N HIS A 153 20.05 -5.35 51.66
CA HIS A 153 19.60 -6.69 52.05
C HIS A 153 20.69 -7.50 52.75
N LYS A 154 21.97 -7.38 52.38
CA LYS A 154 23.07 -8.04 53.10
C LYS A 154 23.23 -7.55 54.55
N SER A 155 22.91 -6.29 54.84
CA SER A 155 22.89 -5.76 56.22
C SER A 155 21.61 -6.11 57.00
N SER A 156 20.52 -6.48 56.30
CA SER A 156 19.19 -6.71 56.91
C SER A 156 18.84 -8.19 57.11
N VAL A 157 19.48 -9.12 56.39
CA VAL A 157 19.16 -10.57 56.41
C VAL A 157 19.52 -11.27 57.73
N SER A 158 20.15 -10.60 58.69
CA SER A 158 20.28 -11.11 60.06
C SER A 158 19.03 -10.90 60.93
N LYS A 159 17.95 -10.29 60.41
CA LYS A 159 16.68 -10.17 61.11
C LYS A 159 15.51 -10.39 60.15
N ILE A 160 14.56 -11.20 60.58
CA ILE A 160 13.24 -11.48 59.98
C ILE A 160 13.21 -12.73 59.10
N SER A 161 13.32 -13.88 59.77
CA SER A 161 12.55 -15.08 59.41
C SER A 161 11.21 -15.03 60.15
N ASN A 162 10.15 -14.67 59.42
CA ASN A 162 8.79 -15.21 59.58
C ASN A 162 7.83 -14.23 58.89
N LEU A 163 7.07 -14.73 57.92
CA LEU A 163 5.62 -14.60 57.89
C LEU A 163 5.08 -15.45 56.73
N GLN A 164 4.28 -16.44 57.12
CA GLN A 164 3.57 -17.35 56.24
C GLN A 164 2.49 -16.62 55.44
N SER A 165 2.32 -17.07 54.20
CA SER A 165 1.18 -16.84 53.33
C SER A 165 -0.10 -17.41 53.96
N VAL A 166 -1.16 -16.59 54.09
CA VAL A 166 -2.52 -17.06 54.31
C VAL A 166 -3.50 -16.25 53.46
N SER A 167 -4.13 -16.95 52.51
CA SER A 167 -5.38 -16.57 51.85
C SER A 167 -6.49 -16.40 52.89
N SER A 168 -7.25 -15.30 52.85
CA SER A 168 -8.70 -15.26 53.16
C SER A 168 -9.27 -13.82 53.21
N LYS A 169 -10.35 -13.64 52.44
CA LYS A 169 -11.58 -12.86 52.75
C LYS A 169 -11.49 -11.36 53.12
N LYS A 170 -12.20 -10.59 52.29
CA LYS A 170 -12.77 -9.24 52.49
C LYS A 170 -12.80 -8.76 53.95
N THR A 171 -11.84 -7.91 54.30
CA THR A 171 -11.93 -7.01 55.46
C THR A 171 -11.33 -5.65 55.10
N GLY A 172 -12.20 -4.66 54.89
CA GLY A 172 -12.07 -3.20 55.14
C GLY A 172 -10.72 -2.47 55.08
N LYS A 173 -9.71 -3.00 54.39
CA LYS A 173 -8.38 -2.41 54.27
C LYS A 173 -8.22 -1.92 52.84
N ILE A 174 -8.04 -0.61 52.70
CA ILE A 174 -7.76 0.00 51.40
C ILE A 174 -6.52 -0.69 50.83
N SER A 175 -6.64 -1.20 49.61
CA SER A 175 -5.57 -1.85 48.86
C SER A 175 -4.33 -0.98 48.84
N ASP A 176 -3.16 -1.58 49.04
CA ASP A 176 -1.90 -0.84 49.04
C ASP A 176 -1.60 -0.25 47.65
N VAL A 177 -2.17 -0.85 46.59
CA VAL A 177 -2.17 -0.32 45.21
C VAL A 177 -2.89 1.03 45.13
N ILE A 178 -4.10 1.13 45.68
CA ILE A 178 -4.87 2.39 45.69
C ILE A 178 -4.13 3.47 46.50
N LYS A 179 -3.51 3.10 47.63
CA LYS A 179 -2.73 4.07 48.43
C LYS A 179 -1.50 4.57 47.68
N SER A 180 -0.76 3.69 47.00
CA SER A 180 0.42 4.09 46.23
C SER A 180 0.03 5.02 45.08
N GLU A 181 -1.09 4.75 44.41
CA GLU A 181 -1.56 5.56 43.29
C GLU A 181 -2.03 6.96 43.73
N LEU A 182 -2.73 7.05 44.87
CA LEU A 182 -3.14 8.34 45.43
C LEU A 182 -1.95 9.16 45.93
N ASN A 183 -0.95 8.52 46.54
CA ASN A 183 0.28 9.17 46.96
C ASN A 183 1.09 9.66 45.75
N ALA A 184 1.15 8.88 44.66
CA ALA A 184 1.81 9.28 43.42
C ALA A 184 1.14 10.50 42.78
N LEU A 185 -0.18 10.64 42.94
CA LEU A 185 -0.96 11.80 42.48
C LEU A 185 -0.98 12.97 43.47
N GLY A 186 -0.30 12.85 44.63
CA GLY A 186 -0.29 13.88 45.67
C GLY A 186 -1.66 14.13 46.32
N ILE A 187 -2.57 13.16 46.27
CA ILE A 187 -3.92 13.27 46.82
C ILE A 187 -3.94 12.72 48.24
N GLU A 188 -4.09 13.61 49.22
CA GLU A 188 -4.22 13.21 50.61
C GLU A 188 -5.56 12.52 50.87
N LEU A 189 -5.52 11.40 51.60
CA LEU A 189 -6.68 10.63 52.00
C LEU A 189 -7.49 11.39 53.08
N ASN A 190 -8.50 12.14 52.65
CA ASN A 190 -9.48 12.74 53.57
C ASN A 190 -10.51 11.68 54.05
N SER A 191 -11.19 11.97 55.15
CA SER A 191 -12.13 11.03 55.80
C SER A 191 -13.29 10.60 54.88
N THR A 192 -13.77 11.49 54.02
CA THR A 192 -14.82 11.23 53.03
C THR A 192 -14.35 10.25 51.95
N LEU A 193 -13.16 10.48 51.38
CA LEU A 193 -12.55 9.63 50.35
C LEU A 193 -12.23 8.25 50.90
N VAL A 194 -11.70 8.17 52.13
CA VAL A 194 -11.46 6.90 52.83
C VAL A 194 -12.74 6.09 52.99
N SER A 195 -13.86 6.74 53.33
CA SER A 195 -15.15 6.08 53.51
C SER A 195 -15.73 5.61 52.19
N LYS A 196 -15.58 6.40 51.12
CA LYS A 196 -16.04 6.04 49.77
C LYS A 196 -15.24 4.89 49.17
N ILE A 197 -13.92 4.90 49.30
CA ILE A 197 -13.05 3.81 48.84
C ILE A 197 -13.33 2.49 49.57
N LYS A 198 -13.67 2.54 50.87
CA LYS A 198 -14.01 1.33 51.64
C LYS A 198 -15.36 0.72 51.25
N ASN A 199 -16.29 1.52 50.75
CA ASN A 199 -17.65 1.11 50.41
C ASN A 199 -17.82 0.78 48.91
N ALA A 200 -16.92 1.25 48.05
CA ALA A 200 -16.91 0.97 46.62
C ALA A 200 -16.11 -0.30 46.28
N GLU A 201 -16.38 -0.89 45.11
CA GLU A 201 -15.56 -1.98 44.58
C GLU A 201 -14.19 -1.48 44.13
N GLU A 202 -13.16 -2.32 44.30
CA GLU A 202 -11.76 -1.96 43.98
C GLU A 202 -11.58 -1.53 42.51
N ASP A 203 -12.27 -2.20 41.58
CA ASP A 203 -12.25 -1.88 40.15
C ASP A 203 -12.87 -0.51 39.86
N VAL A 204 -13.98 -0.16 40.52
CA VAL A 204 -14.61 1.17 40.37
C VAL A 204 -13.67 2.28 40.83
N VAL A 205 -12.93 2.05 41.93
CA VAL A 205 -11.95 3.01 42.44
C VAL A 205 -10.75 3.14 41.48
N LEU A 206 -10.26 2.02 40.92
CA LEU A 206 -9.16 2.03 39.96
C LEU A 206 -9.55 2.76 38.65
N ASN A 207 -10.73 2.47 38.10
CA ASN A 207 -11.27 3.15 36.93
C ASN A 207 -11.44 4.68 37.17
N ALA A 208 -11.92 5.06 38.36
CA ALA A 208 -12.05 6.48 38.72
C ALA A 208 -10.68 7.18 38.87
N ILE A 209 -9.66 6.48 39.37
CA ILE A 209 -8.28 6.99 39.44
C ILE A 209 -7.71 7.14 38.03
N GLU A 210 -7.95 6.19 37.14
CA GLU A 210 -7.48 6.24 35.74
C GLU A 210 -8.14 7.40 34.98
N ALA A 211 -9.45 7.60 35.15
CA ALA A 211 -10.17 8.76 34.61
C ALA A 211 -9.62 10.09 35.15
N LEU A 212 -9.20 10.14 36.42
CA LEU A 212 -8.58 11.33 37.00
C LEU A 212 -7.20 11.60 36.40
N LYS A 213 -6.37 10.56 36.24
CA LYS A 213 -5.05 10.64 35.59
C LYS A 213 -5.17 11.19 34.19
N GLU A 214 -6.14 10.72 33.42
CA GLU A 214 -6.43 11.19 32.07
C GLU A 214 -6.81 12.68 32.09
N GLN A 215 -7.75 13.07 32.95
CA GLN A 215 -8.23 14.46 32.96
C GLN A 215 -7.16 15.45 33.40
N LEU A 216 -6.22 15.04 34.26
CA LEU A 216 -5.06 15.83 34.63
C LEU A 216 -4.10 16.11 33.46
N GLN A 217 -4.13 15.31 32.39
CA GLN A 217 -3.37 15.59 31.16
C GLN A 217 -3.95 16.77 30.39
N TYR A 218 -5.26 17.00 30.48
CA TYR A 218 -5.98 17.99 29.68
C TYR A 218 -6.34 19.26 30.46
N LYS A 219 -6.61 19.14 31.76
CA LYS A 219 -7.10 20.25 32.60
C LYS A 219 -6.48 20.21 33.99
N VAL A 220 -6.19 21.40 34.53
CA VAL A 220 -5.83 21.56 35.94
C VAL A 220 -7.10 21.45 36.77
N ILE A 221 -7.20 20.41 37.60
CA ILE A 221 -8.33 20.19 38.50
C ILE A 221 -8.00 20.85 39.85
N PRO A 222 -8.78 21.85 40.31
CA PRO A 222 -8.50 22.54 41.57
C PRO A 222 -8.61 21.66 42.83
N SER A 223 -9.43 20.60 42.80
CA SER A 223 -9.57 19.64 43.90
C SER A 223 -9.63 18.19 43.36
N PRO A 224 -8.47 17.55 43.16
CA PRO A 224 -8.40 16.18 42.64
C PRO A 224 -9.09 15.16 43.56
N GLY A 225 -8.99 15.33 44.89
CA GLY A 225 -9.66 14.46 45.85
C GLY A 225 -11.19 14.58 45.83
N GLY A 226 -11.72 15.80 45.70
CA GLY A 226 -13.16 16.03 45.56
C GLY A 226 -13.71 15.56 44.20
N TRP A 227 -12.89 15.65 43.15
CA TRP A 227 -13.21 15.11 41.84
C TRP A 227 -13.26 13.58 41.86
N LEU A 228 -12.29 12.92 42.52
CA LEU A 228 -12.26 11.47 42.65
C LEU A 228 -13.48 10.92 43.41
N VAL A 229 -13.94 11.60 44.46
CA VAL A 229 -15.18 11.21 45.15
C VAL A 229 -16.38 11.24 44.21
N LYS A 230 -16.50 12.25 43.35
CA LYS A 230 -17.57 12.32 42.34
C LYS A 230 -17.43 11.26 41.26
N ALA A 231 -16.20 10.94 40.87
CA ALA A 231 -15.92 9.90 39.90
C ALA A 231 -16.27 8.51 40.43
N ILE A 232 -15.99 8.23 41.71
CA ILE A 232 -16.40 6.99 42.40
C ILE A 232 -17.93 6.94 42.52
N ASP A 233 -18.58 8.03 42.93
CA ASP A 233 -20.04 8.09 43.09
C ASP A 233 -20.80 7.98 41.75
N GLY A 234 -20.18 8.44 40.66
CA GLY A 234 -20.72 8.35 39.31
C GLY A 234 -20.27 7.12 38.53
N GLU A 235 -19.47 6.23 39.13
CA GLU A 235 -18.84 5.07 38.47
C GLU A 235 -18.15 5.44 37.14
N TRP A 236 -17.42 6.56 37.15
CA TRP A 236 -16.74 7.06 35.96
C TRP A 236 -15.63 6.11 35.52
N LYS A 237 -15.58 5.88 34.21
CA LYS A 237 -14.56 5.06 33.56
C LYS A 237 -13.61 5.97 32.79
N PRO A 238 -12.32 5.59 32.65
CA PRO A 238 -11.41 6.31 31.77
C PRO A 238 -12.02 6.35 30.38
N ASN A 239 -11.88 7.49 29.68
CA ASN A 239 -12.36 7.52 28.31
C ASN A 239 -11.55 6.49 27.53
N LYS A 240 -12.25 5.66 26.76
CA LYS A 240 -11.58 4.88 25.75
C LYS A 240 -10.83 5.87 24.84
N PRO A 241 -9.56 5.59 24.48
CA PRO A 241 -8.82 6.48 23.59
C PRO A 241 -9.68 6.77 22.37
N LEU A 242 -9.65 8.02 21.91
CA LEU A 242 -10.40 8.54 20.77
C LEU A 242 -9.91 7.90 19.44
N GLY A 243 -9.99 6.57 19.37
CA GLY A 243 -9.19 5.72 18.50
C GLY A 243 -9.49 4.22 18.64
N GLU A 244 -10.50 3.76 19.40
CA GLU A 244 -11.24 2.57 18.96
C GLU A 244 -11.98 2.99 17.69
N THR A 245 -11.26 2.93 16.57
CA THR A 245 -11.75 3.22 15.23
C THR A 245 -13.07 2.48 15.08
N ARG A 246 -14.19 3.21 14.99
CA ARG A 246 -15.49 2.57 14.73
C ARG A 246 -15.29 1.69 13.51
N SER A 247 -15.89 0.50 13.45
CA SER A 247 -15.78 -0.38 12.27
C SER A 247 -16.07 0.36 10.95
N ALA A 248 -16.96 1.36 11.01
CA ALA A 248 -17.24 2.31 9.94
C ALA A 248 -16.04 3.20 9.54
N ASP A 249 -15.26 3.69 10.50
CA ASP A 249 -14.06 4.50 10.27
C ASP A 249 -12.91 3.64 9.73
N VAL A 250 -12.79 2.39 10.20
CA VAL A 250 -11.81 1.40 9.69
C VAL A 250 -12.11 1.11 8.22
N PHE A 251 -13.38 0.85 7.90
CA PHE A 251 -13.81 0.59 6.53
C PHE A 251 -13.56 1.80 5.63
N ALA A 252 -13.92 3.01 6.06
CA ALA A 252 -13.76 4.22 5.26
C ALA A 252 -12.29 4.49 4.91
N GLU A 253 -11.40 4.35 5.89
CA GLU A 253 -9.96 4.52 5.68
C GLU A 253 -9.39 3.43 4.77
N TRP A 254 -9.69 2.16 5.08
CA TRP A 254 -9.27 1.02 4.27
C TRP A 254 -9.72 1.15 2.82
N TYR A 255 -11.01 1.47 2.61
CA TYR A 255 -11.62 1.55 1.28
C TYR A 255 -11.04 2.70 0.46
N GLY A 256 -10.76 3.85 1.10
CA GLY A 256 -10.08 4.97 0.46
C GLY A 256 -8.72 4.55 -0.12
N LEU A 257 -7.87 3.93 0.70
CA LEU A 257 -6.55 3.48 0.30
C LEU A 257 -6.61 2.36 -0.75
N ALA A 258 -7.50 1.39 -0.57
CA ALA A 258 -7.66 0.27 -1.50
C ALA A 258 -8.18 0.73 -2.87
N ARG A 259 -9.04 1.75 -2.91
CA ARG A 259 -9.54 2.36 -4.15
C ARG A 259 -8.47 3.17 -4.88
N GLU A 260 -7.67 3.94 -4.15
CA GLU A 260 -6.54 4.69 -4.72
C GLU A 260 -5.52 3.76 -5.39
N GLN A 261 -5.27 2.60 -4.79
CA GLN A 261 -4.39 1.56 -5.32
C GLN A 261 -5.02 0.71 -6.44
N GLY A 262 -6.28 0.97 -6.80
CA GLY A 262 -7.01 0.21 -7.84
C GLY A 262 -7.29 -1.25 -7.47
N ILE A 263 -7.31 -1.58 -6.17
CA ILE A 263 -7.62 -2.92 -5.67
C ILE A 263 -9.13 -3.14 -5.65
N VAL A 264 -9.89 -2.11 -5.28
CA VAL A 264 -11.36 -2.12 -5.25
C VAL A 264 -11.98 -1.03 -6.10
N THR A 265 -13.11 -1.35 -6.74
CA THR A 265 -13.85 -0.47 -7.64
C THR A 265 -15.15 0.06 -7.05
N GLY A 266 -15.74 -0.67 -6.10
CA GLY A 266 -17.04 -0.34 -5.52
C GLY A 266 -17.24 -0.97 -4.14
N SER A 267 -18.23 -0.45 -3.40
CA SER A 267 -18.69 -1.00 -2.12
C SER A 267 -20.21 -0.99 -2.04
N ARG A 268 -20.80 -1.99 -1.36
CA ARG A 268 -22.23 -2.04 -1.05
C ARG A 268 -22.46 -2.61 0.35
N LYS A 269 -23.56 -2.22 0.97
CA LYS A 269 -24.01 -2.78 2.26
C LYS A 269 -25.19 -3.71 2.01
N ALA A 270 -25.15 -4.92 2.57
CA ALA A 270 -26.25 -5.88 2.52
C ALA A 270 -27.32 -5.56 3.59
N GLU A 271 -28.48 -6.22 3.52
CA GLU A 271 -29.55 -6.08 4.51
C GLU A 271 -29.12 -6.53 5.92
N ASP A 272 -28.20 -7.49 6.01
CA ASP A 272 -27.61 -7.98 7.28
C ASP A 272 -26.48 -7.09 7.82
N ASP A 273 -26.46 -5.81 7.44
CA ASP A 273 -25.41 -4.81 7.76
C ASP A 273 -23.99 -5.17 7.29
N SER A 274 -23.82 -6.30 6.61
CA SER A 274 -22.54 -6.80 6.10
C SER A 274 -22.04 -5.96 4.92
N VAL A 275 -20.78 -5.56 4.97
CA VAL A 275 -20.16 -4.72 3.95
C VAL A 275 -19.45 -5.58 2.90
N TRP A 276 -19.73 -5.33 1.63
CA TRP A 276 -19.14 -6.02 0.49
C TRP A 276 -18.36 -5.03 -0.37
N VAL A 277 -17.22 -5.48 -0.89
CA VAL A 277 -16.33 -4.70 -1.75
C VAL A 277 -16.14 -5.42 -3.08
N GLN A 278 -16.02 -4.64 -4.15
CA GLN A 278 -15.83 -5.16 -5.50
C GLN A 278 -14.35 -5.07 -5.87
N GLU A 279 -13.73 -6.20 -6.19
CA GLU A 279 -12.36 -6.29 -6.70
C GLU A 279 -12.25 -5.69 -8.11
N ASN A 280 -11.02 -5.39 -8.54
CA ASN A 280 -10.70 -4.95 -9.90
C ASN A 280 -11.06 -5.96 -11.01
N THR A 281 -11.28 -7.23 -10.65
CA THR A 281 -11.79 -8.29 -11.53
C THR A 281 -13.31 -8.22 -11.73
N GLY A 282 -14.01 -7.39 -10.95
CA GLY A 282 -15.46 -7.25 -10.94
C GLY A 282 -16.18 -8.16 -9.93
N GLN A 283 -15.44 -9.03 -9.21
CA GLN A 283 -15.99 -9.95 -8.21
C GLN A 283 -16.33 -9.25 -6.89
N TRP A 284 -17.44 -9.61 -6.27
CA TRP A 284 -17.86 -9.09 -4.96
C TRP A 284 -17.39 -10.01 -3.84
N VAL A 285 -16.71 -9.45 -2.83
CA VAL A 285 -16.15 -10.18 -1.69
C VAL A 285 -16.54 -9.48 -0.37
N PRO A 286 -16.78 -10.22 0.72
CA PRO A 286 -17.01 -9.63 2.04
C PRO A 286 -15.80 -8.84 2.54
N PHE A 287 -16.04 -7.68 3.14
CA PHE A 287 -14.99 -6.81 3.66
C PHE A 287 -14.10 -7.51 4.71
N GLU A 288 -14.65 -8.34 5.59
CA GLU A 288 -13.90 -9.02 6.66
C GLU A 288 -12.83 -9.98 6.10
N GLU A 289 -13.20 -10.77 5.09
CA GLU A 289 -12.26 -11.66 4.41
C GLU A 289 -11.24 -10.86 3.58
N PHE A 290 -11.71 -9.81 2.92
CA PHE A 290 -10.90 -9.06 1.97
C PHE A 290 -9.91 -8.11 2.66
N SER A 291 -10.29 -7.49 3.78
CA SER A 291 -9.42 -6.67 4.62
C SER A 291 -8.34 -7.49 5.35
N SER A 292 -8.56 -8.81 5.52
CA SER A 292 -7.54 -9.72 6.04
C SER A 292 -6.42 -9.97 5.02
N ARG A 293 -6.74 -9.99 3.72
CA ARG A 293 -5.75 -10.15 2.64
C ARG A 293 -5.00 -8.85 2.35
N TRP A 294 -5.67 -7.71 2.46
CA TRP A 294 -5.10 -6.40 2.26
C TRP A 294 -5.24 -5.58 3.55
N THR A 295 -4.32 -5.71 4.49
CA THR A 295 -4.45 -4.97 5.75
C THR A 295 -4.29 -3.46 5.54
N ILE A 296 -4.90 -2.64 6.41
CA ILE A 296 -4.73 -1.16 6.38
C ILE A 296 -3.24 -0.79 6.38
N GLU A 297 -2.44 -1.45 7.21
CA GLU A 297 -1.00 -1.20 7.33
C GLU A 297 -0.26 -1.47 6.01
N TYR A 298 -0.61 -2.56 5.32
CA TYR A 298 -0.04 -2.86 4.00
C TYR A 298 -0.41 -1.80 2.96
N LEU A 299 -1.66 -1.34 2.97
CA LEU A 299 -2.13 -0.30 2.04
C LEU A 299 -1.48 1.06 2.33
N ARG A 300 -1.28 1.41 3.60
CA ARG A 300 -0.56 2.62 4.03
C ARG A 300 0.90 2.61 3.60
N LEU A 301 1.57 1.46 3.74
CA LEU A 301 2.99 1.31 3.34
C LEU A 301 3.18 1.51 1.82
N LYS A 302 2.19 1.09 1.03
CA LYS A 302 2.22 1.15 -0.43
C LYS A 302 1.71 2.47 -1.01
N SER A 303 1.06 3.30 -0.18
CA SER A 303 0.57 4.65 -0.53
C SER A 303 1.63 5.75 -0.33
N LYS A 304 2.71 5.46 0.44
CA LYS A 304 3.91 6.31 0.56
C LYS A 304 4.84 6.17 -0.65
#